data_AF-A0A4P6XNK3-F1
#
_entry.id   AF-A0A4P6XNK3-F1
#
_cell.length_a   1.000
_cell.length_b   1.000
_cell.length_c   1.000
_cell.angle_alpha   90.00
_cell.angle_beta   90.00
_cell.angle_gamma   90.00
#
_symmetry.space_group_name_H-M   'P 1'
#
loop_
_entity.id
_entity.type
_entity.pdbx_description
1 polymer ?
#
loop_
_entity_poly.entity_id
_entity_poly.type
_entity_poly.pdbx_seq_one_letter_code
_entity_poly.pdbx_strand_id
1 'polypeptide(L)'
;MVQVVRPPNLQLRQFDWAETHREMIAFTKHNTMLTRLGLRTVQRAPRFALRSLTTKTTITDHHTGQTIKLTDPKNPQNADYPHVEPQFALSRDPNLTYDFQQLRRNKHEPVSLDDDLYDMWSPDYYQFVSDETALKHNGVFLSLFIGFGVLITFWQINPEKPAMPRSYPYNGLAKSLGSGDDASDYFYKVRSDETADASGVLADEQNLASQQEAYKKANPDFFLV
;
A
#
# COMPACT_ATOMS: atom_id res chain seq x y z
N MET A 1 -87.74 -5.84 -7.44
CA MET A 1 -87.68 -6.91 -6.42
C MET A 1 -86.37 -6.72 -5.66
N VAL A 2 -86.26 -6.46 -4.36
CA VAL A 2 -87.18 -6.36 -3.22
C VAL A 2 -86.52 -5.34 -2.25
N GLN A 3 -87.34 -4.56 -1.55
CA GLN A 3 -86.94 -3.53 -0.56
C GLN A 3 -86.14 -4.10 0.62
N VAL A 4 -85.54 -3.22 1.44
CA VAL A 4 -85.81 -3.09 2.90
C VAL A 4 -84.71 -2.22 3.55
N VAL A 5 -84.97 -0.93 3.81
CA VAL A 5 -85.28 -0.28 5.12
C VAL A 5 -84.06 0.46 5.71
N ARG A 6 -84.30 1.71 6.09
CA ARG A 6 -83.36 2.75 6.55
C ARG A 6 -83.53 2.97 8.07
N PRO A 7 -82.47 3.30 8.84
CA PRO A 7 -82.61 4.01 10.12
C PRO A 7 -82.09 5.47 10.05
N PRO A 8 -82.38 6.31 11.07
CA PRO A 8 -82.78 7.70 10.87
C PRO A 8 -81.68 8.77 11.04
N ASN A 9 -81.77 9.85 10.22
CA ASN A 9 -81.95 11.27 10.60
C ASN A 9 -81.68 11.61 12.08
N LEU A 10 -80.80 12.53 12.51
CA LEU A 10 -80.67 14.00 12.33
C LEU A 10 -79.78 14.43 13.54
N GLN A 11 -78.95 15.47 13.63
CA GLN A 11 -78.95 16.83 13.08
C GLN A 11 -77.49 17.33 12.97
N LEU A 12 -77.30 18.23 12.01
CA LEU A 12 -76.10 19.03 11.76
C LEU A 12 -75.97 20.19 12.77
N ARG A 13 -74.76 20.74 12.98
CA ARG A 13 -74.32 22.10 12.56
C ARG A 13 -73.21 22.65 13.49
N GLN A 14 -72.15 23.14 12.87
CA GLN A 14 -70.98 23.83 13.45
C GLN A 14 -71.38 25.09 14.23
N PHE A 15 -70.60 25.45 15.26
CA PHE A 15 -70.56 26.82 15.77
C PHE A 15 -69.19 27.18 16.37
N ASP A 16 -68.64 28.29 15.87
CA ASP A 16 -67.40 28.96 16.22
C ASP A 16 -67.73 30.18 17.09
N TRP A 17 -67.01 30.41 18.18
CA TRP A 17 -67.19 31.59 19.06
C TRP A 17 -65.82 32.04 19.60
N ALA A 18 -65.04 32.69 18.77
CA ALA A 18 -64.06 33.69 19.20
C ALA A 18 -64.78 34.92 19.76
N GLU A 19 -65.49 34.79 20.88
CA GLU A 19 -66.16 35.88 21.60
C GLU A 19 -66.76 35.27 22.87
N THR A 20 -66.11 35.42 24.04
CA THR A 20 -66.83 35.40 25.35
C THR A 20 -65.98 35.60 26.60
N HIS A 21 -64.64 35.66 26.57
CA HIS A 21 -63.89 35.82 27.84
C HIS A 21 -62.76 36.87 27.80
N ARG A 22 -63.01 38.00 27.12
CA ARG A 22 -62.85 39.29 27.81
C ARG A 22 -63.90 39.30 28.91
N GLU A 23 -63.59 39.79 30.11
CA GLU A 23 -64.35 39.65 31.37
C GLU A 23 -63.92 38.43 32.20
N MET A 24 -62.82 38.55 32.96
CA MET A 24 -62.74 38.13 34.38
C MET A 24 -61.34 38.46 34.96
N ILE A 25 -60.92 39.72 34.78
CA ILE A 25 -59.99 40.39 35.70
C ILE A 25 -60.87 41.00 36.80
N ALA A 26 -60.92 40.38 37.98
CA ALA A 26 -61.15 41.03 39.29
C ALA A 26 -61.32 39.93 40.33
N PHE A 27 -60.38 39.84 41.28
CA PHE A 27 -60.67 40.19 42.68
C PHE A 27 -61.53 39.10 43.36
N THR A 28 -61.00 38.29 44.27
CA THR A 28 -60.97 38.67 45.68
C THR A 28 -60.06 37.74 46.50
N LYS A 29 -59.39 38.37 47.46
CA LYS A 29 -58.49 37.91 48.53
C LYS A 29 -58.97 36.66 49.29
N HIS A 30 -58.06 35.92 49.95
CA HIS A 30 -57.94 35.83 51.42
C HIS A 30 -56.68 35.03 51.84
N ASN A 31 -56.08 35.48 52.95
CA ASN A 31 -54.83 35.03 53.57
C ASN A 31 -54.90 33.60 54.15
N THR A 32 -53.78 32.87 54.09
CA THR A 32 -53.38 31.93 55.16
C THR A 32 -51.86 31.75 55.16
N MET A 33 -51.25 31.99 56.33
CA MET A 33 -49.82 31.90 56.61
C MET A 33 -49.39 30.47 57.00
N LEU A 34 -48.06 30.26 57.09
CA LEU A 34 -47.30 29.13 57.69
C LEU A 34 -46.99 28.00 56.69
N THR A 35 -45.76 27.50 56.47
CA THR A 35 -44.58 27.38 57.34
C THR A 35 -43.31 27.19 56.47
N ARG A 36 -42.21 27.90 56.78
CA ARG A 36 -40.90 27.68 56.15
C ARG A 36 -40.16 26.52 56.85
N LEU A 37 -40.03 25.39 56.19
CA LEU A 37 -39.02 24.36 56.49
C LEU A 37 -38.03 24.32 55.32
N GLY A 38 -36.82 24.83 55.58
CA GLY A 38 -35.77 24.92 54.58
C GLY A 38 -35.13 23.56 54.31
N LEU A 39 -35.46 22.95 53.17
CA LEU A 39 -34.59 21.97 52.53
C LEU A 39 -33.48 22.70 51.77
N ARG A 40 -32.25 22.63 52.29
CA ARG A 40 -31.06 22.97 51.50
C ARG A 40 -30.84 21.87 50.47
N THR A 41 -31.43 22.00 49.30
CA THR A 41 -31.04 21.24 48.12
C THR A 41 -29.64 21.71 47.73
N VAL A 42 -28.63 20.88 47.96
CA VAL A 42 -27.32 21.07 47.34
C VAL A 42 -27.53 20.82 45.85
N GLN A 43 -27.80 21.89 45.09
CA GLN A 43 -27.73 21.85 43.64
C GLN A 43 -26.27 21.54 43.28
N ARG A 44 -25.96 20.24 43.10
CA ARG A 44 -24.82 19.85 42.29
C ARG A 44 -25.07 20.45 40.92
N ALA A 45 -24.38 21.54 40.60
CA ALA A 45 -24.33 22.05 39.25
C ALA A 45 -23.98 20.87 38.33
N PRO A 46 -24.77 20.60 37.28
CA PRO A 46 -24.37 19.59 36.31
C PRO A 46 -23.03 20.05 35.76
N ARG A 47 -21.99 19.26 35.96
CA ARG A 47 -20.77 19.42 35.16
C ARG A 47 -21.24 19.23 33.73
N PHE A 48 -21.38 20.33 32.99
CA PHE A 48 -21.52 20.28 31.56
C PHE A 48 -20.28 19.57 31.05
N ALA A 49 -20.41 18.25 30.84
CA ALA A 49 -19.49 17.56 29.96
C ALA A 49 -19.62 18.31 28.64
N LEU A 50 -18.56 19.03 28.26
CA LEU A 50 -18.38 19.53 26.90
C LEU A 50 -18.44 18.29 26.01
N ARG A 51 -19.65 17.93 25.58
CA ARG A 51 -19.83 16.92 24.54
C ARG A 51 -19.16 17.54 23.33
N SER A 52 -18.04 16.97 22.91
CA SER A 52 -17.43 17.28 21.62
C SER A 52 -18.49 17.05 20.54
N LEU A 53 -19.13 18.12 20.08
CA LEU A 53 -20.17 18.07 19.05
C LEU A 53 -19.48 18.08 17.70
N THR A 54 -18.84 16.94 17.36
CA THR A 54 -18.36 16.73 16.00
C THR A 54 -19.57 16.53 15.09
N THR A 55 -19.66 17.34 14.05
CA THR A 55 -20.67 17.22 12.99
C THR A 55 -20.00 16.79 11.70
N LYS A 56 -20.77 16.42 10.67
CA LYS A 56 -20.21 16.03 9.36
C LYS A 56 -19.34 17.12 8.71
N THR A 57 -19.52 18.38 9.09
CA THR A 57 -18.86 19.54 8.49
C THR A 57 -17.93 20.28 9.45
N THR A 58 -17.89 19.88 10.72
CA THR A 58 -17.06 20.56 11.73
C THR A 58 -16.53 19.58 12.76
N ILE A 59 -15.24 19.68 13.09
CA ILE A 59 -14.59 18.90 14.15
C ILE A 59 -14.23 19.85 15.28
N THR A 60 -14.47 19.43 16.51
CA THR A 60 -14.00 20.15 17.70
C THR A 60 -12.63 19.62 18.09
N ASP A 61 -11.62 20.50 18.10
CA ASP A 61 -10.30 20.16 18.63
C ASP A 61 -10.41 19.92 20.14
N HIS A 62 -9.95 18.76 20.59
CA HIS A 62 -9.98 18.36 22.00
C HIS A 62 -8.97 19.14 22.86
N HIS A 63 -7.90 19.66 22.26
CA HIS A 63 -6.87 20.41 22.98
C HIS A 63 -7.28 21.89 23.18
N THR A 64 -7.69 22.57 22.10
CA THR A 64 -8.06 23.99 22.17
C THR A 64 -9.54 24.25 22.43
N GLY A 65 -10.41 23.24 22.25
CA GLY A 65 -11.85 23.41 22.30
C GLY A 65 -12.44 24.20 21.12
N GLN A 66 -11.61 24.53 20.11
CA GLN A 66 -12.06 25.26 18.93
C GLN A 66 -12.78 24.35 17.95
N THR A 67 -13.81 24.88 17.30
CA THR A 67 -14.54 24.17 16.25
C THR A 67 -13.96 24.54 14.90
N ILE A 68 -13.27 23.59 14.27
CA ILE A 68 -12.66 23.71 12.95
C ILE A 68 -13.71 23.34 11.90
N LYS A 69 -13.83 24.16 10.86
CA LYS A 69 -14.69 23.85 9.71
C LYS A 69 -13.91 22.97 8.73
N LEU A 70 -14.51 21.86 8.34
CA LEU A 70 -13.86 20.91 7.44
C LEU A 70 -13.85 21.46 6.02
N THR A 71 -12.68 21.35 5.39
CA THR A 71 -12.54 21.67 3.96
C THR A 71 -13.20 20.60 3.10
N ASP A 72 -12.99 19.32 3.44
CA ASP A 72 -13.66 18.18 2.81
C ASP A 72 -14.45 17.35 3.84
N PRO A 73 -15.80 17.43 3.86
CA PRO A 73 -16.65 16.61 4.71
C PRO A 73 -16.54 15.09 4.47
N LYS A 74 -16.06 14.65 3.30
CA LYS A 74 -15.90 13.22 2.98
C LYS A 74 -14.65 12.64 3.63
N ASN A 75 -13.61 13.47 3.78
CA ASN A 75 -12.32 13.11 4.36
C ASN A 75 -12.06 13.94 5.63
N PRO A 76 -12.77 13.66 6.74
CA PRO A 76 -12.65 14.44 7.97
C PRO A 76 -11.24 14.45 8.59
N GLN A 77 -10.39 13.48 8.23
CA GLN A 77 -9.00 13.40 8.66
C GLN A 77 -8.14 14.58 8.19
N ASN A 78 -8.56 15.28 7.13
CA ASN A 78 -7.83 16.41 6.56
C ASN A 78 -8.15 17.75 7.26
N ALA A 79 -9.10 17.75 8.22
CA ALA A 79 -9.50 18.93 8.98
C ALA A 79 -9.75 20.17 8.08
N ASP A 80 -9.05 21.27 8.35
CA ASP A 80 -9.09 22.54 7.60
C ASP A 80 -8.03 22.65 6.50
N TYR A 81 -7.23 21.61 6.26
CA TYR A 81 -6.22 21.64 5.20
C TYR A 81 -6.88 21.85 3.83
N PRO A 82 -6.32 22.71 2.95
CA PRO A 82 -6.90 22.97 1.64
C PRO A 82 -6.94 21.70 0.78
N HIS A 83 -8.09 21.41 0.17
CA HIS A 83 -8.21 20.32 -0.78
C HIS A 83 -7.74 20.80 -2.17
N VAL A 84 -6.47 20.55 -2.47
CA VAL A 84 -5.85 20.82 -3.77
C VAL A 84 -5.85 19.52 -4.57
N GLU A 85 -6.23 19.58 -5.84
CA GLU A 85 -6.08 18.43 -6.73
C GLU A 85 -4.59 18.12 -6.93
N PRO A 86 -4.15 16.89 -6.65
CA PRO A 86 -2.75 16.54 -6.80
C PRO A 86 -2.37 16.53 -8.28
N GLN A 87 -1.25 17.15 -8.61
CA GLN A 87 -0.70 17.18 -9.96
C GLN A 87 0.81 16.93 -9.90
N PHE A 88 1.30 15.98 -10.70
CA PHE A 88 2.73 15.70 -10.82
C PHE A 88 3.51 16.97 -11.19
N ALA A 89 4.53 17.31 -10.41
CA ALA A 89 5.45 18.41 -10.69
C ALA A 89 6.13 18.23 -12.04
N LEU A 90 6.45 16.99 -12.44
CA LEU A 90 7.02 16.65 -13.74
C LEU A 90 6.11 17.04 -14.93
N SER A 91 4.78 17.07 -14.72
CA SER A 91 3.80 17.45 -15.75
C SER A 91 3.67 18.97 -15.94
N ARG A 92 4.20 19.77 -15.01
CA ARG A 92 4.17 21.24 -15.10
C ARG A 92 5.13 21.72 -16.19
N ASP A 93 4.79 22.83 -16.85
CA ASP A 93 5.59 23.37 -17.97
C ASP A 93 7.03 23.68 -17.52
N PRO A 94 8.07 23.03 -18.09
CA PRO A 94 9.44 23.27 -17.71
C PRO A 94 9.97 24.66 -18.10
N ASN A 95 9.31 25.36 -19.03
CA ASN A 95 9.78 26.64 -19.58
C ASN A 95 9.27 27.86 -18.80
N LEU A 96 8.33 27.66 -17.87
CA LEU A 96 7.87 28.73 -17.00
C LEU A 96 8.91 29.03 -15.93
N THR A 97 8.94 30.29 -15.49
CA THR A 97 9.80 30.74 -14.38
C THR A 97 9.06 30.53 -13.06
N TYR A 98 9.64 29.74 -12.17
CA TYR A 98 9.12 29.46 -10.84
C TYR A 98 10.03 30.06 -9.76
N ASP A 99 9.48 30.38 -8.59
CA ASP A 99 10.31 30.75 -7.43
C ASP A 99 11.32 29.64 -7.07
N PHE A 100 10.87 28.38 -7.13
CA PHE A 100 11.70 27.20 -6.97
C PHE A 100 11.75 26.42 -8.28
N GLN A 101 12.65 26.82 -9.19
CA GLN A 101 12.73 26.26 -10.55
C GLN A 101 12.91 24.74 -10.57
N GLN A 102 13.75 24.19 -9.69
CA GLN A 102 14.00 22.74 -9.64
C GLN A 102 12.74 21.94 -9.27
N LEU A 103 11.91 22.49 -8.39
CA LEU A 103 10.67 21.85 -7.92
C LEU A 103 9.45 22.22 -8.79
N ARG A 104 9.61 23.13 -9.75
CA ARG A 104 8.53 23.74 -10.54
C ARG A 104 7.38 24.23 -9.66
N ARG A 105 7.71 24.96 -8.59
CA ARG A 105 6.77 25.43 -7.55
C ARG A 105 6.97 26.90 -7.21
N ASN A 106 5.87 27.61 -6.98
CA ASN A 106 5.89 29.01 -6.54
C ASN A 106 5.78 29.15 -5.03
N LYS A 107 6.19 30.30 -4.48
CA LYS A 107 5.98 30.59 -3.06
C LYS A 107 4.48 30.72 -2.77
N HIS A 108 4.07 30.24 -1.60
CA HIS A 108 2.69 30.30 -1.11
C HIS A 108 1.66 29.54 -1.95
N GLU A 109 2.09 28.73 -2.91
CA GLU A 109 1.21 27.78 -3.60
C GLU A 109 0.69 26.75 -2.58
N PRO A 110 -0.62 26.46 -2.54
CA PRO A 110 -1.16 25.47 -1.62
C PRO A 110 -0.67 24.09 -2.05
N VAL A 111 -0.18 23.34 -1.07
CA VAL A 111 0.43 22.02 -1.27
C VAL A 111 -0.65 20.95 -1.07
N SER A 112 -0.62 19.86 -1.83
CA SER A 112 -1.50 18.71 -1.58
C SER A 112 -1.01 17.92 -0.37
N LEU A 113 -1.89 17.20 0.32
CA LEU A 113 -1.48 16.37 1.46
C LEU A 113 -0.43 15.31 1.06
N ASP A 114 -0.60 14.74 -0.13
CA ASP A 114 0.26 13.69 -0.68
C ASP A 114 1.34 14.27 -1.63
N ASP A 115 1.83 15.49 -1.39
CA ASP A 115 2.83 16.17 -2.24
C ASP A 115 4.09 15.32 -2.46
N ASP A 116 4.45 14.47 -1.50
CA ASP A 116 5.60 13.56 -1.60
C ASP A 116 5.49 12.53 -2.75
N LEU A 117 4.26 12.18 -3.16
CA LEU A 117 4.01 11.28 -4.29
C LEU A 117 4.00 12.02 -5.64
N TYR A 118 3.79 13.34 -5.62
CA TYR A 118 3.63 14.16 -6.83
C TYR A 118 4.75 15.18 -7.04
N ASP A 119 5.76 15.23 -6.17
CA ASP A 119 6.87 16.16 -6.30
C ASP A 119 7.83 15.78 -7.46
N MET A 120 8.94 16.51 -7.58
CA MET A 120 9.95 16.23 -8.61
C MET A 120 10.82 15.01 -8.27
N TRP A 121 10.79 14.55 -7.03
CA TRP A 121 11.62 13.46 -6.52
C TRP A 121 10.85 12.14 -6.45
N SER A 122 9.55 12.17 -6.72
CA SER A 122 8.71 11.00 -6.83
C SER A 122 9.03 10.22 -8.12
N PRO A 123 8.62 8.94 -8.20
CA PRO A 123 8.82 8.15 -9.40
C PRO A 123 8.16 8.79 -10.62
N ASP A 124 8.91 8.84 -11.73
CA ASP A 124 8.42 9.43 -12.98
C ASP A 124 7.16 8.73 -13.51
N TYR A 125 6.18 9.53 -13.92
CA TYR A 125 4.97 9.05 -14.59
C TYR A 125 5.08 9.16 -16.12
N TYR A 126 4.93 8.04 -16.82
CA TYR A 126 5.03 7.98 -18.27
C TYR A 126 3.66 8.13 -18.94
N GLN A 127 3.48 9.19 -19.73
CA GLN A 127 2.17 9.56 -20.31
C GLN A 127 1.95 9.03 -21.75
N PHE A 128 2.99 8.51 -22.40
CA PHE A 128 2.92 8.14 -23.82
C PHE A 128 1.99 6.95 -24.09
N VAL A 129 1.88 6.01 -23.15
CA VAL A 129 1.07 4.79 -23.26
C VAL A 129 0.37 4.56 -21.93
N SER A 130 -0.86 4.03 -21.94
CA SER A 130 -1.56 3.68 -20.71
C SER A 130 -0.88 2.52 -19.97
N ASP A 131 -0.91 2.54 -18.63
CA ASP A 131 -0.29 1.53 -17.77
C ASP A 131 -0.75 0.10 -18.12
N GLU A 132 -2.04 -0.07 -18.42
CA GLU A 132 -2.60 -1.35 -18.83
C GLU A 132 -1.97 -1.87 -20.12
N THR A 133 -1.78 -0.99 -21.10
CA THR A 133 -1.15 -1.34 -22.39
C THR A 133 0.32 -1.65 -22.19
N ALA A 134 1.04 -0.86 -21.39
CA ALA A 134 2.44 -1.07 -21.07
C ALA A 134 2.66 -2.44 -20.40
N LEU A 135 1.82 -2.80 -19.43
CA LEU A 135 1.91 -4.09 -18.75
C LEU A 135 1.60 -5.25 -19.69
N LYS A 136 0.57 -5.12 -20.53
CA LYS A 136 0.22 -6.13 -21.55
C LYS A 136 1.36 -6.38 -22.51
N HIS A 137 1.96 -5.33 -23.08
CA HIS A 137 3.06 -5.47 -24.03
C HIS A 137 4.29 -6.12 -23.39
N ASN A 138 4.66 -5.71 -22.16
CA ASN A 138 5.77 -6.32 -21.44
C ASN A 138 5.49 -7.80 -21.11
N GLY A 139 4.28 -8.12 -20.68
CA GLY A 139 3.88 -9.50 -20.40
C GLY A 139 3.93 -10.39 -21.64
N VAL A 140 3.43 -9.90 -22.78
CA VAL A 140 3.50 -10.62 -24.06
C VAL A 140 4.95 -10.80 -24.50
N PHE A 141 5.77 -9.75 -24.42
CA PHE A 141 7.18 -9.84 -24.79
C PHE A 141 7.95 -10.87 -23.94
N LEU A 142 7.85 -10.76 -22.62
CA LEU A 142 8.56 -11.67 -21.70
C LEU A 142 8.05 -13.11 -21.83
N SER A 143 6.75 -13.31 -21.98
CA SER A 143 6.17 -14.65 -22.16
C SER A 143 6.59 -15.29 -23.48
N LEU A 144 6.66 -14.53 -24.58
CA LEU A 144 7.18 -15.04 -25.85
C LEU A 144 8.67 -15.38 -25.75
N PHE A 145 9.47 -14.52 -25.15
CA PHE A 145 10.91 -14.75 -25.00
C PHE A 145 11.20 -16.00 -24.15
N ILE A 146 10.59 -16.09 -22.95
CA ILE A 146 10.76 -17.23 -22.06
C ILE A 146 10.14 -18.48 -22.67
N GLY A 147 8.92 -18.37 -23.21
CA GLY A 147 8.20 -19.48 -23.83
C GLY A 147 8.96 -20.09 -25.00
N PHE A 148 9.59 -19.26 -25.83
CA PHE A 148 10.43 -19.73 -26.92
C PHE A 148 11.69 -20.46 -26.41
N GLY A 149 12.37 -19.93 -25.40
CA GLY A 149 13.52 -20.59 -24.78
C GLY A 149 13.17 -21.94 -24.13
N VAL A 150 12.03 -22.00 -23.44
CA VAL A 150 11.49 -23.23 -22.86
C VAL A 150 11.15 -24.23 -23.96
N LEU A 151 10.51 -23.80 -25.05
CA LEU A 151 10.17 -24.64 -26.18
C LEU A 151 11.41 -25.28 -26.81
N ILE A 152 12.46 -24.50 -27.08
CA ILE A 152 13.73 -25.03 -27.61
C ILE A 152 14.33 -26.09 -26.67
N THR A 153 14.32 -25.82 -25.37
CA THR A 153 14.93 -26.70 -24.35
C THR A 153 14.12 -27.99 -24.15
N PHE A 154 12.80 -27.87 -24.04
CA PHE A 154 11.89 -28.98 -23.78
C PHE A 154 11.85 -29.96 -24.96
N TRP A 155 11.83 -29.45 -26.19
CA TRP A 155 11.83 -30.26 -27.41
C TRP A 155 13.24 -30.61 -27.90
N GLN A 156 14.29 -30.24 -27.16
CA GLN A 156 15.69 -30.51 -27.51
C GLN A 156 16.01 -30.15 -28.97
N ILE A 157 15.51 -29.00 -29.44
CA ILE A 157 15.70 -28.55 -30.83
C ILE A 157 17.18 -28.21 -31.09
N ASN A 158 17.93 -27.94 -30.02
CA ASN A 158 19.37 -27.73 -30.10
C ASN A 158 20.09 -29.03 -30.52
N PRO A 159 21.05 -28.96 -31.44
CA PRO A 159 21.86 -30.12 -31.79
C PRO A 159 22.61 -30.63 -30.57
N GLU A 160 22.74 -31.95 -30.47
CA GLU A 160 23.57 -32.57 -29.45
C GLU A 160 25.02 -32.08 -29.58
N LYS A 161 25.68 -31.91 -28.43
CA LYS A 161 27.08 -31.49 -28.41
C LYS A 161 27.92 -32.61 -29.05
N PRO A 162 28.68 -32.33 -30.11
CA PRO A 162 29.42 -33.38 -30.84
C PRO A 162 30.63 -33.91 -30.08
N ALA A 163 30.99 -33.30 -28.95
CA ALA A 163 32.12 -33.70 -28.14
C ALA A 163 31.73 -33.77 -26.66
N MET A 164 32.33 -34.72 -25.94
CA MET A 164 32.19 -34.84 -24.49
C MET A 164 32.73 -33.58 -23.78
N PRO A 165 32.15 -33.20 -22.62
CA PRO A 165 32.74 -32.18 -21.77
C PRO A 165 34.19 -32.52 -21.42
N ARG A 166 35.05 -31.50 -21.35
CA ARG A 166 36.45 -31.70 -20.98
C ARG A 166 36.55 -32.18 -19.53
N SER A 167 37.21 -33.32 -19.32
CA SER A 167 37.57 -33.81 -18.00
C SER A 167 38.90 -33.22 -17.52
N TYR A 168 39.03 -33.11 -16.21
CA TYR A 168 40.16 -32.48 -15.54
C TYR A 168 40.61 -33.33 -14.34
N PRO A 169 41.93 -33.50 -14.13
CA PRO A 169 42.45 -34.31 -13.02
C PRO A 169 42.16 -33.66 -11.65
N TYR A 170 42.46 -34.38 -10.56
CA TYR A 170 42.36 -33.87 -9.19
C TYR A 170 40.95 -33.38 -8.79
N ASN A 171 39.95 -34.25 -8.96
CA ASN A 171 38.54 -33.93 -8.67
C ASN A 171 38.07 -32.64 -9.36
N GLY A 172 38.32 -32.52 -10.67
CA GLY A 172 37.92 -31.35 -11.45
C GLY A 172 38.62 -30.06 -11.04
N LEU A 173 39.88 -30.13 -10.57
CA LEU A 173 40.67 -28.98 -10.12
C LEU A 173 40.06 -28.23 -8.91
N ALA A 174 39.18 -28.85 -8.12
CA ALA A 174 38.44 -28.18 -7.03
C ALA A 174 39.35 -27.39 -6.06
N LYS A 175 40.43 -28.02 -5.58
CA LYS A 175 41.39 -27.36 -4.67
C LYS A 175 42.12 -26.18 -5.31
N SER A 176 42.51 -26.31 -6.57
CA SER A 176 43.12 -25.20 -7.31
C SER A 176 42.14 -24.09 -7.68
N LEU A 177 40.84 -24.37 -7.70
CA LEU A 177 39.76 -23.42 -7.98
C LEU A 177 39.19 -22.77 -6.72
N GLY A 178 39.80 -23.04 -5.55
CA GLY A 178 39.50 -22.34 -4.30
C GLY A 178 38.57 -23.09 -3.35
N SER A 179 38.40 -24.41 -3.48
CA SER A 179 37.76 -25.18 -2.42
C SER A 179 38.61 -25.14 -1.14
N GLY A 180 37.95 -24.95 0.00
CA GLY A 180 38.59 -24.91 1.31
C GLY A 180 38.58 -26.26 2.03
N ASP A 181 37.65 -27.12 1.65
CA ASP A 181 37.40 -28.43 2.26
C ASP A 181 36.74 -29.37 1.25
N ASP A 182 36.76 -30.67 1.55
CA ASP A 182 36.20 -31.69 0.65
C ASP A 182 34.66 -31.55 0.48
N ALA A 183 33.98 -30.84 1.39
CA ALA A 183 32.55 -30.55 1.27
C ALA A 183 32.24 -29.45 0.24
N SER A 184 33.13 -28.46 0.11
CA SER A 184 33.00 -27.38 -0.88
C SER A 184 33.46 -27.79 -2.27
N ASP A 185 34.22 -28.87 -2.41
CA ASP A 185 34.71 -29.39 -3.69
C ASP A 185 33.61 -29.49 -4.77
N TYR A 186 32.39 -29.89 -4.39
CA TYR A 186 31.27 -30.02 -5.34
C TYR A 186 30.94 -28.72 -6.09
N PHE A 187 31.09 -27.57 -5.43
CA PHE A 187 30.77 -26.27 -6.01
C PHE A 187 31.90 -25.74 -6.90
N TYR A 188 33.15 -26.06 -6.55
CA TYR A 188 34.35 -25.54 -7.21
C TYR A 188 34.92 -26.50 -8.26
N LYS A 189 34.52 -27.78 -8.26
CA LYS A 189 34.95 -28.73 -9.29
C LYS A 189 34.41 -28.32 -10.66
N VAL A 190 35.28 -28.36 -11.67
CA VAL A 190 34.80 -28.35 -13.05
C VAL A 190 33.95 -29.59 -13.26
N ARG A 191 32.72 -29.42 -13.74
CA ARG A 191 31.81 -30.54 -13.99
C ARG A 191 32.36 -31.39 -15.14
N SER A 192 33.05 -32.48 -14.80
CA SER A 192 33.37 -33.56 -15.73
C SER A 192 32.12 -34.39 -16.04
N ASP A 193 32.17 -35.13 -17.14
CA ASP A 193 31.16 -36.14 -17.44
C ASP A 193 31.43 -37.37 -16.57
N GLU A 194 30.64 -37.54 -15.50
CA GLU A 194 30.77 -38.64 -14.54
C GLU A 194 30.56 -40.02 -15.22
N THR A 195 29.85 -40.07 -16.36
CA THR A 195 29.67 -41.31 -17.13
C THR A 195 30.92 -41.67 -17.94
N ALA A 196 31.66 -40.66 -18.42
CA ALA A 196 32.95 -40.85 -19.09
C ALA A 196 34.05 -41.22 -18.07
N ASP A 197 34.06 -40.59 -16.88
CA ASP A 197 34.95 -40.97 -15.78
C ASP A 197 34.74 -42.45 -15.38
N ALA A 198 33.48 -42.91 -15.29
CA ALA A 198 33.15 -44.30 -14.98
C ALA A 198 33.48 -45.30 -16.11
N SER A 199 33.57 -44.83 -17.37
CA SER A 199 33.85 -45.67 -18.54
C SER A 199 35.32 -46.08 -18.70
N GLY A 200 36.23 -45.55 -17.85
CA GLY A 200 37.67 -45.88 -17.89
C GLY A 200 38.40 -45.40 -19.16
N VAL A 201 37.76 -44.55 -19.97
CA VAL A 201 38.35 -43.97 -21.20
C VAL A 201 39.38 -42.89 -20.86
N LEU A 202 39.30 -42.32 -19.67
CA LEU A 202 40.25 -41.32 -19.17
C LEU A 202 41.43 -42.01 -18.48
N ALA A 203 42.62 -41.41 -18.57
CA ALA A 203 43.82 -41.97 -17.97
C ALA A 203 43.62 -42.18 -16.46
N ASP A 204 43.74 -43.44 -16.00
CA ASP A 204 43.56 -43.82 -14.60
C ASP A 204 44.31 -42.90 -13.63
N GLU A 205 43.75 -42.68 -12.44
CA GLU A 205 44.41 -41.88 -11.40
C GLU A 205 45.81 -42.41 -11.03
N GLN A 206 46.10 -43.69 -11.26
CA GLN A 206 47.43 -44.28 -11.15
C GLN A 206 48.45 -43.69 -12.14
N ASN A 207 48.02 -43.38 -13.36
CA ASN A 207 48.87 -42.67 -14.34
C ASN A 207 49.11 -41.21 -13.91
N LEU A 208 48.18 -40.60 -13.19
CA LEU A 208 48.35 -39.25 -12.66
C LEU A 208 49.32 -39.22 -11.48
N ALA A 209 49.19 -40.16 -10.53
CA ALA A 209 50.11 -40.27 -9.39
C ALA A 209 51.56 -40.48 -9.86
N SER A 210 51.77 -41.36 -10.84
CA SER A 210 53.10 -41.60 -11.41
C SER A 210 53.63 -40.39 -12.18
N GLN A 211 52.79 -39.64 -12.90
CA GLN A 211 53.17 -38.38 -13.54
C GLN A 211 53.51 -37.29 -12.52
N GLN A 212 52.78 -37.20 -11.41
CA GLN A 212 53.08 -36.28 -10.31
C GLN A 212 54.42 -36.61 -9.64
N GLU A 213 54.67 -37.88 -9.36
CA GLU A 213 55.95 -38.34 -8.81
C GLU A 213 57.10 -38.06 -9.77
N ALA A 214 56.91 -38.32 -11.07
CA ALA A 214 57.89 -37.99 -12.10
C ALA A 214 58.16 -36.48 -12.16
N TYR A 215 57.13 -35.64 -12.06
CA TYR A 215 57.26 -34.19 -12.06
C TYR A 215 57.97 -33.66 -10.81
N LYS A 216 57.60 -34.15 -9.62
CA LYS A 216 58.27 -33.80 -8.35
C LYS A 216 59.73 -34.22 -8.34
N LYS A 217 60.04 -35.39 -8.90
CA LYS A 217 61.41 -35.89 -9.06
C LYS A 217 62.21 -35.06 -10.07
N ALA A 218 61.58 -34.62 -11.15
CA ALA A 218 62.23 -33.81 -12.18
C ALA A 218 62.47 -32.36 -11.74
N ASN A 219 61.65 -31.82 -10.83
CA ASN A 219 61.74 -30.43 -10.39
C ASN A 219 61.80 -30.33 -8.85
N PRO A 220 62.89 -30.82 -8.22
CA PRO A 220 63.01 -30.81 -6.76
C PRO A 220 63.01 -29.39 -6.19
N ASP A 221 63.53 -28.41 -6.93
CA ASP A 221 63.72 -27.02 -6.48
C ASP A 221 62.41 -26.31 -6.10
N PHE A 222 61.25 -26.72 -6.65
CA PHE A 222 59.95 -26.11 -6.32
C PHE A 222 59.31 -26.63 -5.03
N PHE A 223 59.78 -27.76 -4.50
CA PHE A 223 59.12 -28.46 -3.39
C PHE A 223 60.01 -28.56 -2.13
N LEU A 224 61.24 -28.06 -2.19
CA LEU A 224 62.14 -27.97 -1.05
C LEU A 224 61.93 -26.62 -0.33
N VAL A 225 61.19 -26.67 0.78
CA VAL A 225 61.28 -25.71 1.90
C VAL A 225 61.92 -26.44 3.07
#